data_AF-A0A660RSW3-F1
#
_entry.id   AF-A0A660RSW3-F1
#
_cell.length_a   1.000
_cell.length_b   1.000
_cell.length_c   1.000
_cell.angle_alpha   90.00
_cell.angle_beta   90.00
_cell.angle_gamma   90.00
#
_symmetry.space_group_name_H-M   'P 1'
#
loop_
_entity.id
_entity.type
_entity.pdbx_description
1 polymer ?
#
loop_
_entity_poly.entity_id
_entity_poly.type
_entity_poly.pdbx_seq_one_letter_code
_entity_poly.pdbx_strand_id
1 'polypeptide(L)'
;MTVAALLASIGSGFIVAYQYEVADPFVTSVAIEAVLPFGAFWRALHFWTGQAFLLLLIYHAWQSIDDLPKISKRPSSRRQWTVLSLTLPIGIFVLFTGYVLRYDGTGQAAGTIAEHLLLKVPLIGSGLNRFLMACTDEGLSRVYLLHLLLTVLLWGIG
;
A
#
# COMPACT_ATOMS: atom_id res chain seq x y z
N MET A 1 -15.99 3.04 -9.40
CA MET A 1 -14.84 2.46 -10.12
C MET A 1 -13.63 2.27 -9.20
N THR A 2 -13.23 3.28 -8.42
CA THR A 2 -12.13 3.18 -7.43
C THR A 2 -12.27 2.00 -6.46
N VAL A 3 -13.45 1.82 -5.85
CA VAL A 3 -13.72 0.70 -4.93
C VAL A 3 -13.61 -0.65 -5.63
N ALA A 4 -14.07 -0.77 -6.88
CA ALA A 4 -13.96 -2.03 -7.63
C ALA A 4 -12.50 -2.41 -7.88
N ALA A 5 -11.65 -1.44 -8.22
CA ALA A 5 -10.20 -1.66 -8.36
C ALA A 5 -9.55 -2.07 -7.02
N LEU A 6 -9.95 -1.44 -5.91
CA LEU A 6 -9.48 -1.82 -4.57
C LEU A 6 -9.88 -3.27 -4.24
N LEU A 7 -11.15 -3.64 -4.44
CA LEU A 7 -11.64 -4.99 -4.15
C LEU A 7 -10.95 -6.05 -5.02
N ALA A 8 -10.71 -5.75 -6.30
CA ALA A 8 -9.95 -6.63 -7.18
C ALA A 8 -8.50 -6.79 -6.71
N SER A 9 -7.87 -5.72 -6.23
CA SER A 9 -6.51 -5.74 -5.66
C SER A 9 -6.46 -6.53 -4.35
N ILE A 10 -7.45 -6.38 -3.47
CA ILE A 10 -7.55 -7.14 -2.22
C ILE A 10 -7.74 -8.64 -2.52
N GLY A 11 -8.66 -8.99 -3.42
CA GLY A 11 -8.94 -10.40 -3.74
C GLY A 11 -7.74 -11.11 -4.37
N SER A 12 -7.08 -10.47 -5.34
CA SER A 12 -5.86 -11.02 -5.94
C SER A 12 -4.66 -10.98 -4.98
N GLY A 13 -4.58 -9.94 -4.14
CA GLY A 13 -3.54 -9.78 -3.12
C GLY A 13 -3.62 -10.83 -2.02
N PHE A 14 -4.81 -11.28 -1.63
CA PHE A 14 -4.98 -12.39 -0.69
C PHE A 14 -4.34 -13.68 -1.21
N ILE A 15 -4.52 -13.99 -2.50
CA ILE A 15 -3.92 -15.18 -3.13
C ILE A 15 -2.40 -15.08 -3.16
N VAL A 16 -1.86 -13.90 -3.51
CA VAL A 16 -0.41 -13.64 -3.53
C VAL A 16 0.16 -13.70 -2.10
N ALA A 17 -0.48 -13.04 -1.14
CA ALA A 17 -0.03 -12.95 0.24
C ALA A 17 -0.01 -14.31 0.94
N TYR A 18 -0.95 -15.20 0.63
CA TYR A 18 -0.98 -16.56 1.17
C TYR A 18 0.23 -17.41 0.75
N GLN A 19 0.81 -17.12 -0.42
CA GLN A 19 1.95 -17.84 -0.97
C GLN A 19 3.28 -17.14 -0.67
N TYR A 20 3.24 -15.90 -0.20
CA TYR A 20 4.42 -15.08 0.05
C TYR A 20 5.05 -15.41 1.40
N GLU A 21 6.35 -15.72 1.40
CA GLU A 21 7.13 -15.99 2.59
C GLU A 21 8.13 -14.86 2.82
N VAL A 22 8.06 -14.26 4.01
CA VAL A 22 8.84 -13.07 4.36
C VAL A 22 10.28 -13.43 4.70
N ALA A 23 10.54 -14.69 5.09
CA ALA A 23 11.90 -15.17 5.33
C ALA A 23 12.74 -15.19 4.03
N ASP A 24 12.13 -15.48 2.88
CA ASP A 24 12.78 -15.57 1.57
C ASP A 24 12.03 -14.73 0.50
N PRO A 25 11.97 -13.39 0.66
CA PRO A 25 10.99 -12.55 -0.02
C PRO A 25 11.19 -12.46 -1.54
N PHE A 26 12.44 -12.37 -2.00
CA PHE A 26 12.77 -12.32 -3.43
C PHE A 26 12.51 -13.67 -4.10
N VAL A 27 12.98 -14.76 -3.48
CA VAL A 27 12.83 -16.12 -4.01
C VAL A 27 11.35 -16.46 -4.12
N THR A 28 10.57 -16.21 -3.08
CA THR A 28 9.14 -16.50 -3.10
C THR A 28 8.38 -15.62 -4.07
N SER A 29 8.73 -14.33 -4.21
CA SER A 29 8.14 -13.46 -5.24
C SER A 29 8.33 -14.02 -6.65
N VAL A 30 9.51 -14.53 -6.96
CA VAL A 30 9.81 -15.16 -8.26
C VAL A 30 9.10 -16.51 -8.39
N ALA A 31 9.06 -17.32 -7.33
CA ALA A 31 8.42 -18.63 -7.32
C ALA A 31 6.90 -18.52 -7.57
N ILE A 32 6.24 -17.50 -7.03
CA ILE A 32 4.82 -17.22 -7.31
C ILE A 32 4.60 -17.09 -8.82
N GLU A 33 5.47 -16.41 -9.56
CA GLU A 33 5.32 -16.25 -11.00
C GLU A 33 5.69 -17.51 -11.80
N ALA A 34 6.79 -18.15 -11.41
CA ALA A 34 7.44 -19.17 -12.21
C ALA A 34 6.89 -20.58 -11.96
N VAL A 35 6.36 -20.85 -10.77
CA VAL A 35 6.03 -22.22 -10.32
C VAL A 35 4.53 -22.40 -10.09
N LEU A 36 3.84 -21.38 -9.55
CA LEU A 36 2.44 -21.54 -9.19
C LEU A 36 1.51 -21.46 -10.40
N PRO A 37 0.46 -22.30 -10.47
CA PRO A 37 -0.53 -22.23 -11.53
C PRO A 37 -1.18 -20.85 -11.55
N PHE A 38 -1.16 -20.18 -12.70
CA PHE A 38 -1.68 -18.82 -12.86
C PHE A 38 -1.04 -17.77 -11.93
N GLY A 39 0.10 -18.05 -11.30
CA GLY A 39 0.67 -17.13 -10.32
C GLY A 39 1.13 -15.80 -10.94
N ALA A 40 1.66 -15.83 -12.16
CA ALA A 40 1.93 -14.62 -12.95
C ALA A 40 0.66 -13.78 -13.20
N PHE A 41 -0.48 -14.44 -13.46
CA PHE A 41 -1.77 -13.75 -13.62
C PHE A 41 -2.21 -13.10 -12.31
N TRP A 42 -2.19 -13.81 -11.18
CA TRP A 42 -2.61 -13.25 -9.89
C TRP A 42 -1.74 -12.10 -9.44
N ARG A 43 -0.43 -12.22 -9.62
CA ARG A 43 0.52 -11.15 -9.30
C ARG A 43 0.34 -9.93 -10.20
N ALA A 44 0.15 -10.14 -11.50
CA ALA A 44 -0.14 -9.06 -12.45
C ALA A 44 -1.48 -8.39 -12.14
N LEU A 45 -2.52 -9.16 -11.85
CA LEU A 45 -3.84 -8.65 -11.48
C LEU A 45 -3.75 -7.77 -10.23
N HIS A 46 -3.05 -8.24 -9.19
CA HIS A 46 -2.83 -7.47 -7.97
C HIS A 46 -2.09 -6.16 -8.24
N PHE A 47 -1.01 -6.21 -9.02
CA PHE A 47 -0.25 -5.02 -9.41
C PHE A 47 -1.12 -4.01 -10.18
N TRP A 48 -1.74 -4.43 -11.28
CA TRP A 48 -2.49 -3.53 -12.16
C TRP A 48 -3.74 -2.96 -11.51
N THR A 49 -4.45 -3.74 -10.69
CA THR A 49 -5.61 -3.25 -9.95
C THR A 49 -5.21 -2.29 -8.83
N GLY A 50 -4.04 -2.50 -8.20
CA GLY A 50 -3.46 -1.53 -7.26
C GLY A 50 -3.10 -0.20 -7.93
N GLN A 51 -2.47 -0.24 -9.11
CA GLN A 51 -2.18 0.98 -9.90
C GLN A 51 -3.47 1.69 -10.33
N ALA A 52 -4.45 0.92 -10.84
CA ALA A 52 -5.75 1.45 -11.23
C ALA A 52 -6.49 2.09 -10.04
N PHE A 53 -6.43 1.47 -8.85
CA PHE A 53 -6.98 2.03 -7.62
C PHE A 53 -6.38 3.40 -7.32
N LEU A 54 -5.05 3.55 -7.34
CA LEU A 54 -4.41 4.84 -7.06
C LEU A 54 -4.82 5.91 -8.09
N LEU A 55 -4.78 5.59 -9.39
CA LEU A 55 -5.13 6.54 -10.45
C LEU A 55 -6.61 6.97 -10.35
N LEU A 56 -7.51 6.03 -10.12
CA LEU A 56 -8.93 6.30 -9.93
C LEU A 56 -9.20 7.05 -8.63
N LEU A 57 -8.41 6.84 -7.58
CA LEU A 57 -8.50 7.57 -6.33
C LEU A 57 -8.05 9.03 -6.50
N ILE A 58 -6.96 9.28 -7.23
CA ILE A 58 -6.52 10.63 -7.58
C ILE A 58 -7.59 11.33 -8.42
N TYR A 59 -8.14 10.65 -9.43
CA TYR A 59 -9.22 11.21 -10.24
C TYR A 59 -10.50 11.48 -9.44
N HIS A 60 -10.84 10.59 -8.49
CA HIS A 60 -11.96 10.79 -7.58
C HIS A 60 -11.71 11.98 -6.64
N ALA A 61 -10.51 12.11 -6.09
CA ALA A 61 -10.11 13.25 -5.28
C ALA A 61 -10.17 14.56 -6.07
N TRP A 62 -9.73 14.56 -7.34
CA TRP A 62 -9.86 15.72 -8.22
C TRP A 62 -11.31 16.15 -8.40
N GLN A 63 -12.21 15.22 -8.74
CA GLN A 63 -13.63 15.54 -8.90
C GLN A 63 -14.27 16.08 -7.63
N SER A 64 -13.80 15.62 -6.47
CA SER A 64 -14.32 16.12 -5.20
C SER A 64 -13.98 17.59 -4.93
N ILE A 65 -12.95 18.16 -5.57
CA ILE A 65 -12.53 19.56 -5.39
C ILE A 65 -13.68 20.54 -5.65
N ASP A 66 -14.55 20.24 -6.61
CA ASP A 66 -15.71 21.09 -6.95
C ASP A 66 -16.74 21.17 -5.80
N ASP A 67 -16.71 20.22 -4.86
CA ASP A 67 -17.53 20.21 -3.66
C ASP A 67 -16.87 20.90 -2.45
N LEU A 68 -15.62 21.37 -2.56
CA LEU A 68 -14.94 22.14 -1.50
C LEU A 68 -15.77 23.31 -0.94
N PRO A 69 -16.45 24.15 -1.76
CA PRO A 69 -17.23 25.27 -1.26
C PRO A 69 -18.46 24.85 -0.43
N LYS A 70 -18.88 23.58 -0.54
CA LYS A 70 -20.05 23.02 0.14
C LYS A 70 -19.70 22.38 1.49
N ILE A 71 -18.42 22.24 1.83
CA ILE A 71 -17.93 21.55 3.04
C ILE A 71 -18.42 22.22 4.33
N SER A 72 -18.42 23.56 4.37
CA SER A 72 -18.83 24.29 5.57
C SER A 72 -20.32 24.17 5.87
N LYS A 73 -21.13 23.81 4.87
CA LYS A 73 -22.60 23.89 4.92
C LYS A 73 -23.27 22.59 5.39
N ARG A 74 -22.56 21.46 5.41
CA ARG A 74 -23.12 20.16 5.83
C ARG A 74 -22.14 19.40 6.73
N PRO A 75 -22.49 19.05 7.98
CA PRO A 75 -21.60 18.30 8.86
C PRO A 75 -21.21 16.92 8.31
N SER A 76 -22.06 16.27 7.52
CA SER A 76 -21.74 15.02 6.82
C SER A 76 -20.59 15.16 5.81
N SER A 77 -20.43 16.35 5.22
CA SER A 77 -19.38 16.61 4.22
C SER A 77 -17.99 16.71 4.86
N ARG A 78 -17.86 17.18 6.10
CA ARG A 78 -16.56 17.20 6.80
C ARG A 78 -15.99 15.80 6.99
N ARG A 79 -16.82 14.84 7.42
CA ARG A 79 -16.41 13.44 7.59
C ARG A 79 -15.96 12.83 6.26
N GLN A 80 -16.72 13.05 5.18
CA GLN A 80 -16.38 12.55 3.85
C GLN A 80 -15.04 13.09 3.36
N TRP A 81 -14.78 14.38 3.59
CA TRP A 81 -13.51 15.00 3.25
C TRP A 81 -12.34 14.50 4.08
N THR A 82 -12.51 14.33 5.40
CA THR A 82 -11.47 13.74 6.24
C THR A 82 -11.12 12.33 5.78
N VAL A 83 -12.13 11.51 5.48
CA VAL A 83 -11.94 10.16 4.92
C VAL A 83 -11.14 10.25 3.61
N LEU A 84 -11.59 11.05 2.65
CA LEU A 84 -10.93 11.18 1.35
C LEU A 84 -9.48 11.65 1.46
N SER A 85 -9.21 12.64 2.32
CA SER A 85 -7.87 13.18 2.57
C SER A 85 -6.93 12.17 3.23
N LEU A 86 -7.44 11.21 4.00
CA LEU A 86 -6.65 10.14 4.61
C LEU A 86 -6.45 8.96 3.65
N THR A 87 -7.46 8.61 2.85
CA THR A 87 -7.39 7.47 1.92
C THR A 87 -6.28 7.64 0.89
N LEU A 88 -6.03 8.85 0.39
CA LEU A 88 -5.00 9.11 -0.61
C LEU A 88 -3.56 8.82 -0.11
N PRO A 89 -3.06 9.43 0.98
CA PRO A 89 -1.73 9.13 1.49
C PRO A 89 -1.59 7.68 1.96
N ILE A 90 -2.64 7.08 2.55
CA ILE A 90 -2.63 5.66 2.93
C ILE A 90 -2.51 4.78 1.67
N GLY A 91 -3.26 5.08 0.62
CA GLY A 91 -3.22 4.36 -0.66
C GLY A 91 -1.83 4.39 -1.30
N ILE A 92 -1.21 5.57 -1.34
CA ILE A 92 0.18 5.72 -1.82
C ILE A 92 1.14 4.86 -1.00
N PHE A 93 0.98 4.87 0.33
CA PHE A 93 1.85 4.14 1.22
C PHE A 93 1.67 2.60 1.14
N VAL A 94 0.45 2.13 0.91
CA VAL A 94 0.17 0.71 0.60
C VAL A 94 0.85 0.28 -0.70
N LEU A 95 0.77 1.08 -1.77
CA LEU A 95 1.47 0.79 -3.02
C LEU A 95 3.00 0.78 -2.83
N PHE A 96 3.52 1.72 -2.05
CA PHE A 96 4.95 1.79 -1.72
C PHE A 96 5.42 0.54 -0.97
N THR A 97 4.71 0.14 0.08
CA THR A 97 5.05 -1.07 0.85
C THR A 97 4.99 -2.33 -0.02
N GLY A 98 3.98 -2.46 -0.90
CA GLY A 98 3.91 -3.55 -1.88
C GLY A 98 5.08 -3.57 -2.88
N TYR A 99 5.56 -2.39 -3.27
CA TYR A 99 6.76 -2.26 -4.11
C TYR A 99 8.03 -2.74 -3.39
N VAL A 100 8.19 -2.40 -2.11
CA VAL A 100 9.30 -2.89 -1.27
C VAL A 100 9.25 -4.40 -1.09
N LEU A 101 8.06 -4.99 -0.91
CA LEU A 101 7.87 -6.44 -0.73
C LEU A 101 8.33 -7.28 -1.93
N ARG A 102 8.45 -6.70 -3.13
CA ARG A 102 9.04 -7.41 -4.27
C ARG A 102 10.50 -7.82 -4.01
N TYR A 103 11.20 -7.06 -3.17
CA TYR A 103 12.57 -7.28 -2.73
C TYR A 103 13.57 -7.58 -3.87
N ASP A 104 13.31 -7.06 -5.07
CA ASP A 104 14.30 -6.99 -6.14
C ASP A 104 15.27 -5.83 -5.89
N GLY A 105 16.28 -5.65 -6.74
CA GLY A 105 17.28 -4.59 -6.54
C GLY A 105 16.67 -3.19 -6.36
N THR A 106 15.53 -2.92 -7.00
CA THR A 106 14.83 -1.64 -6.86
C THR A 106 13.97 -1.54 -5.60
N GLY A 107 13.27 -2.61 -5.22
CA GLY A 107 12.48 -2.69 -3.99
C GLY A 107 13.35 -2.62 -2.74
N GLN A 108 14.52 -3.29 -2.75
CA GLN A 108 15.53 -3.20 -1.70
C GLN A 108 16.03 -1.76 -1.53
N ALA A 109 16.46 -1.13 -2.64
CA ALA A 109 16.93 0.24 -2.61
C ALA A 109 15.86 1.22 -2.11
N ALA A 110 14.60 1.05 -2.54
CA ALA A 110 13.48 1.87 -2.07
C ALA A 110 13.25 1.71 -0.56
N GLY A 111 13.32 0.48 -0.03
CA GLY A 111 13.23 0.21 1.40
C GLY A 111 14.34 0.89 2.21
N THR A 112 15.60 0.75 1.77
CA THR A 112 16.75 1.39 2.43
C THR A 112 16.66 2.91 2.40
N ILE A 113 16.24 3.50 1.27
CA ILE A 113 16.06 4.94 1.16
C ILE A 113 14.98 5.42 2.13
N ALA A 114 13.84 4.72 2.21
CA ALA A 114 12.76 5.08 3.13
C ALA A 114 13.19 5.00 4.60
N GLU A 115 13.90 3.94 4.99
CA GLU A 115 14.47 3.79 6.33
C GLU A 115 15.44 4.94 6.67
N HIS A 116 16.36 5.29 5.77
CA HIS A 116 17.26 6.43 5.96
C HIS A 116 16.52 7.77 6.08
N LEU A 117 15.42 7.96 5.36
CA LEU A 117 14.58 9.16 5.49
C LEU A 117 13.90 9.23 6.86
N LEU A 118 13.37 8.11 7.36
CA LEU A 118 12.75 8.04 8.68
C LEU A 118 13.76 8.34 9.79
N LEU A 119 14.96 7.77 9.71
CA LEU A 119 16.02 7.98 10.70
C LEU A 119 16.53 9.44 10.77
N LYS A 120 16.32 10.24 9.71
CA LYS A 120 16.66 11.67 9.70
C LYS A 120 15.64 12.55 10.44
N VAL A 121 14.48 12.02 10.82
CA VAL A 121 13.48 12.78 11.59
C VAL A 121 14.00 12.96 13.02
N PRO A 122 14.19 14.21 13.51
CA PRO A 122 14.73 14.45 14.84
C PRO A 122 13.78 13.92 15.91
N LEU A 123 14.34 13.45 17.02
CA LEU A 123 13.65 12.92 18.22
C LEU A 123 12.89 11.60 18.03
N ILE A 124 12.12 11.45 16.95
CA ILE A 124 11.19 10.33 16.75
C ILE A 124 11.59 9.36 15.62
N GLY A 125 12.66 9.64 14.88
CA GLY A 125 13.02 8.90 13.66
C GLY A 125 13.26 7.40 13.87
N SER A 126 13.93 7.00 14.95
CA SER A 126 14.14 5.59 15.28
C SER A 126 12.82 4.87 15.61
N GLY A 127 11.92 5.54 16.34
CA GLY A 127 10.58 5.02 16.64
C GLY A 127 9.73 4.87 15.37
N LEU A 128 9.76 5.87 14.48
CA LEU A 128 9.07 5.82 13.19
C LEU A 128 9.61 4.70 12.30
N ASN A 129 10.94 4.56 12.21
CA ASN A 129 11.56 3.48 11.46
C ASN A 129 11.11 2.12 11.97
N ARG A 130 11.18 1.90 13.29
CA ARG A 130 10.80 0.63 13.91
C ARG A 130 9.32 0.31 13.72
N PHE A 131 8.47 1.32 13.70
CA PHE A 131 7.03 1.15 13.50
C PHE A 131 6.67 0.86 12.03
N LEU A 132 7.32 1.55 11.08
CA LEU A 132 6.92 1.53 9.66
C LEU A 132 7.73 0.57 8.78
N MET A 133 9.06 0.51 8.96
CA MET A 133 9.98 -0.13 8.02
C MET A 133 10.85 -1.17 8.70
N ALA A 134 11.78 -0.75 9.56
CA ALA A 134 12.77 -1.58 10.25
C ALA A 134 13.47 -2.59 9.32
N CYS A 135 13.67 -2.23 8.04
CA CYS A 135 14.08 -3.16 7.00
C CYS A 135 15.44 -3.79 7.28
N THR A 136 16.37 -2.99 7.82
CA THR A 136 17.73 -3.43 8.13
C THR A 136 17.79 -4.34 9.36
N ASP A 137 16.98 -4.05 10.40
CA ASP A 137 17.04 -4.75 11.68
C ASP A 137 16.10 -5.97 11.77
N GLU A 138 14.90 -5.87 11.18
CA GLU A 138 13.82 -6.86 11.32
C GLU A 138 13.40 -7.45 9.95
N GLY A 139 14.14 -7.15 8.87
CA GLY A 139 13.81 -7.60 7.52
C GLY A 139 12.48 -7.02 7.02
N LEU A 140 11.75 -7.78 6.20
CA LEU A 140 10.49 -7.32 5.61
C LEU A 140 9.24 -7.62 6.45
N SER A 141 9.38 -8.24 7.64
CA SER A 141 8.22 -8.63 8.46
C SER A 141 7.34 -7.45 8.83
N ARG A 142 7.94 -6.30 9.18
CA ARG A 142 7.21 -5.06 9.46
C ARG A 142 6.47 -4.54 8.24
N VAL A 143 7.16 -4.43 7.11
CA VAL A 143 6.59 -3.94 5.85
C VAL A 143 5.43 -4.82 5.40
N TYR A 144 5.56 -6.14 5.53
CA TYR A 144 4.52 -7.10 5.17
C TYR A 144 3.27 -6.96 6.05
N LEU A 145 3.45 -6.93 7.38
CA LEU A 145 2.32 -6.71 8.31
C LEU A 145 1.65 -5.37 8.08
N LEU A 146 2.43 -4.30 7.87
CA LEU A 146 1.92 -2.97 7.62
C LEU A 146 1.14 -2.90 6.30
N HIS A 147 1.63 -3.56 5.25
CA HIS A 147 0.95 -3.65 3.97
C HIS A 147 -0.44 -4.30 4.12
N LEU A 148 -0.53 -5.42 4.84
CA LEU A 148 -1.80 -6.08 5.11
C LEU A 148 -2.74 -5.22 5.97
N LEU A 149 -2.24 -4.66 7.08
CA LEU A 149 -3.01 -3.85 8.01
C LEU A 149 -3.59 -2.60 7.34
N LEU A 150 -2.77 -1.88 6.56
CA LEU A 150 -3.21 -0.69 5.85
C LEU A 150 -4.18 -1.02 4.71
N THR A 151 -4.04 -2.19 4.08
CA THR A 151 -4.99 -2.66 3.07
C THR A 151 -6.37 -2.93 3.70
N VAL A 152 -6.42 -3.57 4.87
CA VAL A 152 -7.67 -3.76 5.63
C VAL A 152 -8.23 -2.41 6.09
N LEU A 153 -7.37 -1.49 6.53
CA LEU A 153 -7.79 -0.14 6.90
C LEU A 153 -8.44 0.61 5.73
N LEU A 154 -7.86 0.54 4.53
CA LEU A 154 -8.45 1.14 3.31
C LEU A 154 -9.83 0.56 2.99
N TRP A 155 -10.03 -0.73 3.22
CA TRP A 155 -11.35 -1.35 3.07
C TRP A 155 -12.34 -0.86 4.13
N GLY A 156 -11.92 -0.70 5.39
CA GLY A 156 -12.80 -0.32 6.51
C GLY A 156 -13.16 1.17 6.59
N ILE A 157 -12.34 2.05 6.02
CA ILE A 157 -12.63 3.50 5.97
C ILE A 157 -13.59 3.84 4.79
N GLY A 158 -13.67 2.97 3.79
CA GLY A 158 -14.47 3.12 2.56
C GLY A 158 -15.97 2.87 2.75
#